data_AF-A0AAV3TZD1-F1
#
_entry.id   AF-A0AAV3TZD1-F1
#
_cell.length_a   1.000
_cell.length_b   1.000
_cell.length_c   1.000
_cell.angle_alpha   90.00
_cell.angle_beta   90.00
_cell.angle_gamma   90.00
#
_symmetry.space_group_name_H-M   'P 1'
#
loop_
_entity.id
_entity.type
_entity.pdbx_description
1 polymer ?
#
loop_
_entity_poly.entity_id
_entity_poly.type
_entity_poly.pdbx_seq_one_letter_code
_entity_poly.pdbx_strand_id
1 'polypeptide(L)'
;MEGAISANLGRFDSREASGALNTELVDDVFVVRYAGTWSESDGQIENIGTGYDYRASDSQAAHASILWLINVVMELTLRAYYADALASGDAPTGLGIFCRERQTSADIPALVWVFGKAKPTKLESTERVATVLLKRSA
;
A
#
# COMPACT_ATOMS: atom_id res chain seq x y z
N MET A 1 -6.70 15.07 14.17
CA MET A 1 -7.22 14.10 13.17
C MET A 1 -7.30 14.83 11.85
N GLU A 2 -6.69 14.27 10.82
CA GLU A 2 -6.65 14.84 9.48
C GLU A 2 -7.03 13.76 8.48
N GLY A 3 -7.76 14.12 7.44
CA GLY A 3 -8.15 13.17 6.42
C GLY A 3 -8.64 13.86 5.17
N ALA A 4 -8.63 13.12 4.08
CA ALA A 4 -9.11 13.56 2.78
C ALA A 4 -9.86 12.42 2.12
N ILE A 5 -10.92 12.74 1.40
CA ILE A 5 -11.65 11.81 0.55
C ILE A 5 -11.82 12.50 -0.80
N SER A 6 -11.59 11.77 -1.89
CA SER A 6 -11.86 12.20 -3.25
C SER A 6 -12.65 11.14 -4.00
N ALA A 7 -13.46 11.59 -4.94
CA ALA A 7 -14.17 10.74 -5.88
C ALA A 7 -14.10 11.38 -7.26
N ASN A 8 -13.77 10.60 -8.28
CA ASN A 8 -13.66 11.02 -9.66
C ASN A 8 -14.61 10.19 -10.53
N LEU A 9 -15.27 10.86 -11.47
CA LEU A 9 -16.04 10.24 -12.54
C LEU A 9 -15.39 10.61 -13.88
N GLY A 10 -15.11 9.61 -14.70
CA GLY A 10 -14.38 9.75 -15.95
C GLY A 10 -15.20 9.32 -17.17
N ARG A 11 -14.53 9.26 -18.33
CA ARG A 11 -15.09 8.65 -19.53
C ARG A 11 -15.09 7.13 -19.41
N PHE A 12 -15.91 6.46 -20.23
CA PHE A 12 -16.01 4.99 -20.25
C PHE A 12 -16.46 4.42 -18.90
N ASP A 13 -17.42 5.12 -18.28
CA ASP A 13 -17.98 4.80 -16.98
C ASP A 13 -16.94 4.60 -15.86
N SER A 14 -15.77 5.23 -16.02
CA SER A 14 -14.71 5.18 -15.02
C SER A 14 -15.13 5.87 -13.72
N ARG A 15 -14.94 5.16 -12.62
CA ARG A 15 -15.22 5.62 -11.26
C ARG A 15 -14.01 5.35 -10.41
N GLU A 16 -13.56 6.37 -9.71
CA GLU A 16 -12.47 6.25 -8.75
C GLU A 16 -12.88 6.88 -7.43
N ALA A 17 -12.57 6.21 -6.34
CA ALA A 17 -12.72 6.76 -4.99
C ALA A 17 -11.40 6.54 -4.25
N SER A 18 -10.90 7.59 -3.61
CA SER A 18 -9.71 7.48 -2.77
C SER A 18 -9.93 8.21 -1.44
N GLY A 19 -9.24 7.74 -0.42
CA GLY A 19 -9.33 8.34 0.90
C GLY A 19 -8.06 8.10 1.70
N ALA A 20 -7.76 9.04 2.58
CA ALA A 20 -6.70 8.94 3.54
C ALA A 20 -7.16 9.50 4.88
N LEU A 21 -6.72 8.85 5.95
CA LEU A 21 -6.97 9.24 7.32
C LEU A 21 -5.67 9.14 8.11
N ASN A 22 -5.36 10.19 8.86
CA ASN A 22 -4.27 10.27 9.80
C ASN A 22 -4.81 10.70 11.16
N THR A 23 -4.62 9.87 12.17
CA THR A 23 -5.09 10.18 13.52
C THR A 23 -4.04 9.82 14.56
N GLU A 24 -3.92 10.68 15.54
CA GLU A 24 -3.17 10.42 16.76
C GLU A 24 -4.19 9.81 17.74
N LEU A 25 -3.93 8.59 18.23
CA LEU A 25 -4.77 7.98 19.27
C LEU A 25 -4.29 8.39 20.67
N VAL A 26 -2.99 8.64 20.78
CA VAL A 26 -2.34 9.18 21.98
C VAL A 26 -1.39 10.28 21.51
N ASP A 27 -1.58 11.48 22.03
CA ASP A 27 -0.84 12.68 21.69
C ASP A 27 0.67 12.39 21.63
N ASP A 28 1.27 12.65 20.47
CA ASP A 28 2.71 12.51 20.20
C ASP A 28 3.33 11.14 20.53
N VAL A 29 2.54 10.07 20.70
CA VAL A 29 3.04 8.73 21.05
C VAL A 29 2.57 7.67 20.07
N PHE A 30 1.30 7.73 19.66
CA PHE A 30 0.70 6.67 18.86
C PHE A 30 -0.13 7.25 17.73
N VAL A 31 0.40 7.11 16.50
CA VAL A 31 -0.21 7.64 15.29
C VAL A 31 -0.61 6.49 14.37
N VAL A 32 -1.84 6.55 13.86
CA VAL A 32 -2.37 5.59 12.89
C VAL A 32 -2.69 6.33 11.60
N ARG A 33 -2.23 5.76 10.49
CA ARG A 33 -2.53 6.22 9.14
C ARG A 33 -3.17 5.10 8.36
N TYR A 34 -4.20 5.44 7.61
CA TYR A 34 -4.85 4.56 6.66
C TYR A 34 -5.06 5.31 5.36
N ALA A 35 -4.84 4.65 4.24
CA ALA A 35 -5.18 5.17 2.93
C ALA A 35 -5.73 4.03 2.08
N GLY A 36 -6.68 4.34 1.21
CA GLY A 36 -7.27 3.38 0.30
C GLY A 36 -7.73 4.04 -0.99
N THR A 37 -7.68 3.26 -2.06
CA THR A 37 -8.16 3.65 -3.39
C THR A 37 -8.92 2.48 -3.99
N TRP A 38 -10.02 2.80 -4.66
CA TRP A 38 -10.79 1.88 -5.48
C TRP A 38 -11.02 2.55 -6.84
N SER A 39 -10.85 1.82 -7.92
CA SER A 39 -11.06 2.31 -9.27
C SER A 39 -11.63 1.22 -10.17
N GLU A 40 -12.70 1.55 -10.87
CA GLU A 40 -13.38 0.73 -11.86
C GLU A 40 -13.47 1.50 -13.19
N SER A 41 -13.40 0.80 -14.32
CA SER A 41 -13.57 1.36 -15.66
C SER A 41 -13.98 0.25 -16.62
N ASP A 42 -15.02 0.49 -17.43
CA ASP A 42 -15.58 -0.53 -18.34
C ASP A 42 -14.71 -0.74 -19.58
N GLY A 43 -13.90 0.24 -19.98
CA GLY A 43 -13.02 0.10 -21.16
C GLY A 43 -13.68 0.62 -22.44
N GLN A 44 -12.96 0.52 -23.56
CA GLN A 44 -13.31 1.28 -24.78
C GLN A 44 -13.87 0.42 -25.92
N ILE A 45 -13.70 -0.89 -25.86
CA ILE A 45 -13.96 -1.80 -26.98
C ILE A 45 -14.68 -3.04 -26.46
N GLU A 46 -15.95 -3.20 -26.81
CA GLU A 46 -16.72 -4.40 -26.50
C GLU A 46 -16.32 -5.56 -27.43
N ASN A 47 -15.95 -6.72 -26.86
CA ASN A 47 -15.72 -7.92 -27.64
C ASN A 47 -17.03 -8.68 -27.84
N ILE A 48 -17.63 -8.54 -29.03
CA ILE A 48 -18.89 -9.18 -29.42
C ILE A 48 -18.83 -10.72 -29.32
N GLY A 49 -17.64 -11.33 -29.41
CA GLY A 49 -17.47 -12.79 -29.33
C GLY A 49 -17.44 -13.34 -27.90
N THR A 50 -17.03 -12.54 -26.91
CA THR A 50 -16.91 -12.97 -25.51
C THR A 50 -17.85 -12.22 -24.57
N GLY A 51 -18.46 -11.12 -25.03
CA GLY A 51 -19.28 -10.21 -24.21
C GLY A 51 -18.49 -9.43 -23.15
N TYR A 52 -17.15 -9.38 -23.27
CA TYR A 52 -16.28 -8.69 -22.32
C TYR A 52 -15.65 -7.45 -22.96
N ASP A 53 -15.57 -6.38 -22.20
CA ASP A 53 -14.93 -5.15 -22.65
C ASP A 53 -13.40 -5.24 -22.54
N TYR A 54 -12.76 -4.95 -23.66
CA TYR A 54 -11.31 -4.84 -23.77
C TYR A 54 -10.85 -3.54 -23.13
N ARG A 55 -9.86 -3.67 -22.22
CA ARG A 55 -9.37 -2.62 -21.31
C ARG A 55 -10.32 -2.25 -20.17
N ALA A 56 -11.27 -3.12 -19.83
CA ALA A 56 -11.88 -3.04 -18.52
C ALA A 56 -10.80 -3.14 -17.43
N SER A 57 -10.90 -2.34 -16.38
CA SER A 57 -10.00 -2.39 -15.23
C SER A 57 -10.77 -2.23 -13.94
N ASP A 58 -10.50 -3.10 -12.98
CA ASP A 58 -10.95 -2.98 -11.60
C ASP A 58 -9.73 -3.17 -10.70
N SER A 59 -9.53 -2.22 -9.81
CA SER A 59 -8.39 -2.18 -8.89
C SER A 59 -8.76 -1.61 -7.54
N GLN A 60 -8.18 -2.20 -6.51
CA GLN A 60 -8.32 -1.77 -5.14
C GLN A 60 -6.95 -1.80 -4.47
N ALA A 61 -6.63 -0.77 -3.71
CA ALA A 61 -5.41 -0.69 -2.93
C ALA A 61 -5.72 -0.12 -1.55
N ALA A 62 -5.05 -0.64 -0.53
CA ALA A 62 -5.13 -0.16 0.83
C ALA A 62 -3.75 -0.22 1.48
N HIS A 63 -3.44 0.81 2.26
CA HIS A 63 -2.23 0.93 3.04
C HIS A 63 -2.59 1.38 4.45
N ALA A 64 -2.06 0.68 5.45
CA ALA A 64 -2.17 1.07 6.85
C ALA A 64 -0.76 1.19 7.43
N SER A 65 -0.52 2.23 8.22
CA SER A 65 0.70 2.32 9.02
C SER A 65 0.43 2.79 10.43
N ILE A 66 1.11 2.18 11.38
CA ILE A 66 1.11 2.57 12.78
C ILE A 66 2.51 3.07 13.11
N LEU A 67 2.59 4.25 13.71
CA LEU A 67 3.79 4.82 14.29
C LEU A 67 3.63 4.82 15.80
N TRP A 68 4.56 4.17 16.49
CA TRP A 68 4.61 4.12 17.94
C TRP A 68 5.97 4.61 18.44
N LEU A 69 5.94 5.70 19.19
CA LEU A 69 7.09 6.21 19.92
C LEU A 69 7.16 5.50 21.28
N ILE A 70 8.01 4.48 21.37
CA ILE A 70 8.16 3.66 22.58
C ILE A 70 8.80 4.50 23.70
N ASN A 71 9.74 5.39 23.34
CA ASN A 71 10.35 6.36 24.24
C ASN A 71 10.87 7.57 23.43
N VAL A 72 11.55 8.52 24.08
CA VAL A 72 12.08 9.73 23.42
C VAL A 72 13.14 9.45 22.34
N VAL A 73 13.66 8.21 22.29
CA VAL A 73 14.77 7.79 21.44
C VAL A 73 14.34 6.75 20.41
N MET A 74 13.29 5.95 20.63
CA MET A 74 12.91 4.83 19.78
C MET A 74 11.55 5.01 19.13
N GLU A 75 11.53 4.77 17.82
CA GLU A 75 10.36 4.84 16.95
C GLU A 75 10.14 3.47 16.28
N LEU A 76 8.95 2.90 16.47
CA LEU A 76 8.51 1.69 15.80
C LEU A 76 7.43 2.05 14.78
N THR A 77 7.64 1.67 13.52
CA THR A 77 6.63 1.80 12.47
C THR A 77 6.23 0.42 11.95
N LEU A 78 4.95 0.09 12.03
CA LEU A 78 4.36 -1.07 11.35
C LEU A 78 3.65 -0.56 10.09
N ARG A 79 3.88 -1.20 8.94
CA ARG A 79 3.18 -0.90 7.68
C ARG A 79 2.57 -2.17 7.11
N ALA A 80 1.33 -2.10 6.66
CA ALA A 80 0.65 -3.14 5.91
C ALA A 80 0.17 -2.54 4.58
N TYR A 81 0.33 -3.29 3.51
CA TYR A 81 -0.07 -2.93 2.17
C TYR A 81 -0.84 -4.08 1.53
N TYR A 82 -1.91 -3.73 0.84
CA TYR A 82 -2.72 -4.62 0.03
C TYR A 82 -3.02 -3.90 -1.27
N ALA A 83 -2.79 -4.55 -2.41
CA ALA A 83 -3.39 -4.11 -3.64
C ALA A 83 -3.78 -5.30 -4.49
N ASP A 84 -4.91 -5.16 -5.17
CA ASP A 84 -5.44 -6.12 -6.12
C ASP A 84 -5.82 -5.36 -7.39
N ALA A 85 -5.50 -5.95 -8.53
CA ALA A 85 -5.82 -5.43 -9.84
C ALA A 85 -6.21 -6.61 -10.72
N LEU A 86 -7.47 -6.62 -11.14
CA LEU A 86 -8.02 -7.66 -12.02
C LEU A 86 -7.24 -7.80 -13.33
N ALA A 87 -6.51 -6.76 -13.74
CA ALA A 87 -5.65 -6.77 -14.92
C ALA A 87 -4.37 -7.62 -14.79
N SER A 88 -3.88 -7.89 -13.57
CA SER A 88 -2.60 -8.60 -13.36
C SER A 88 -2.69 -9.93 -12.63
N GLY A 89 -3.79 -10.23 -11.93
CA GLY A 89 -4.00 -11.49 -11.18
C GLY A 89 -3.01 -11.75 -10.01
N ASP A 90 -1.94 -10.96 -9.94
CA ASP A 90 -0.97 -10.88 -8.86
C ASP A 90 -1.29 -9.65 -8.00
N ALA A 91 -1.93 -9.87 -6.86
CA ALA A 91 -2.22 -8.85 -5.86
C ALA A 91 -1.02 -8.71 -4.90
N PRO A 92 -0.19 -7.66 -4.98
CA PRO A 92 0.89 -7.46 -4.04
C PRO A 92 0.32 -7.16 -2.65
N THR A 93 0.50 -8.10 -1.74
CA THR A 93 0.30 -7.91 -0.31
C THR A 93 1.66 -7.82 0.37
N GLY A 94 1.74 -7.04 1.45
CA GLY A 94 2.97 -6.83 2.16
C GLY A 94 2.74 -6.40 3.60
N LEU A 95 3.61 -6.87 4.48
CA LEU A 95 3.77 -6.35 5.83
C LEU A 95 5.21 -5.80 5.93
N GLY A 96 5.44 -4.82 6.79
CA GLY A 96 6.77 -4.28 7.03
C GLY A 96 6.84 -3.75 8.46
N ILE A 97 7.95 -4.04 9.14
CA ILE A 97 8.23 -3.53 10.48
C ILE A 97 9.53 -2.73 10.36
N PHE A 98 9.49 -1.50 10.83
CA PHE A 98 10.62 -0.58 10.81
C PHE A 98 10.88 -0.09 12.23
N CYS A 99 12.13 -0.11 12.66
CA CYS A 99 12.54 0.43 13.95
C CYS A 99 13.65 1.45 13.70
N ARG A 100 13.53 2.64 14.27
CA ARG A 100 14.47 3.74 14.10
C ARG A 100 14.80 4.42 15.43
N GLU A 101 16.05 4.84 15.57
CA GLU A 101 16.50 5.69 16.68
C GLU A 101 16.38 7.18 16.29
N ARG A 102 15.76 8.02 17.12
CA ARG A 102 15.38 9.41 16.82
C ARG A 102 16.56 10.40 16.81
N GLN A 103 17.70 10.07 17.44
CA GLN A 103 18.80 11.01 17.66
C GLN A 103 20.08 10.75 16.85
N THR A 104 20.16 9.62 16.14
CA THR A 104 21.36 9.25 15.39
C THR A 104 21.02 9.31 13.90
N SER A 105 21.68 10.19 13.14
CA SER A 105 21.56 10.26 11.67
C SER A 105 22.10 9.02 10.95
N ALA A 106 22.44 7.98 11.69
CA ALA A 106 22.80 6.67 11.20
C ALA A 106 21.50 5.85 11.14
N ASP A 107 20.90 5.77 9.96
CA ASP A 107 19.85 4.80 9.68
C ASP A 107 20.38 3.40 10.00
N ILE A 108 20.03 2.87 11.18
CA ILE A 108 20.25 1.46 11.49
C ILE A 108 19.27 0.70 10.58
N PRO A 109 19.75 -0.15 9.66
CA PRO A 109 18.87 -0.78 8.67
C PRO A 109 17.83 -1.62 9.40
N ALA A 110 16.57 -1.19 9.31
CA ALA A 110 15.45 -1.92 9.83
C ALA A 110 15.29 -3.24 9.07
N LEU A 111 15.01 -4.31 9.82
CA LEU A 111 14.73 -5.62 9.27
C LEU A 111 13.32 -5.63 8.65
N VAL A 112 13.24 -5.38 7.35
CA VAL A 112 11.98 -5.42 6.60
C VAL A 112 11.60 -6.86 6.32
N TRP A 113 10.46 -7.32 6.82
CA TRP A 113 9.89 -8.62 6.49
C TRP A 113 8.71 -8.46 5.54
N VAL A 114 8.96 -8.47 4.22
CA VAL A 114 7.89 -8.43 3.21
C VAL A 114 7.29 -9.83 3.06
N PHE A 115 6.11 -10.05 3.62
CA PHE A 115 5.33 -11.27 3.36
C PHE A 115 4.30 -11.01 2.26
N GLY A 116 4.49 -11.61 1.08
CA GLY A 116 3.46 -11.63 0.03
C GLY A 116 3.92 -12.12 -1.33
N LYS A 117 2.97 -12.29 -2.24
CA LYS A 117 3.22 -12.67 -3.65
C LYS A 117 3.54 -11.40 -4.46
N ALA A 118 4.77 -10.93 -4.39
CA ALA A 118 5.23 -9.84 -5.25
C ALA A 118 6.27 -10.35 -6.26
N LYS A 119 6.10 -10.03 -7.55
CA LYS A 119 7.20 -10.06 -8.50
C LYS A 119 8.18 -8.91 -8.13
N PRO A 120 9.50 -9.15 -8.14
CA PRO A 120 10.48 -8.16 -7.74
C PRO A 120 10.41 -6.96 -8.70
N THR A 121 9.84 -5.85 -8.24
CA THR A 121 9.92 -4.58 -8.95
C THR A 121 11.14 -3.86 -8.41
N LYS A 122 12.08 -3.50 -9.30
CA LYS A 122 13.27 -2.74 -8.93
C LYS A 122 12.84 -1.40 -8.31
N LEU A 123 12.94 -1.28 -7.00
CA LEU A 123 12.84 -0.01 -6.29
C LEU A 123 14.18 0.71 -6.45
N GLU A 124 14.25 1.67 -7.36
CA GLU A 124 15.32 2.68 -7.38
C GLU A 124 15.02 3.71 -6.30
N SER A 125 15.28 3.34 -5.05
CA SER A 125 15.32 4.27 -3.93
C SER A 125 16.37 3.77 -2.95
N THR A 126 17.17 4.70 -2.44
CA THR A 126 18.37 4.53 -1.62
C THR A 126 18.14 3.81 -0.28
N GLU A 127 16.94 3.31 -0.01
CA GLU A 127 16.62 2.45 1.12
C GLU A 127 17.01 1.00 0.80
N ARG A 128 17.99 0.46 1.53
CA ARG A 128 18.32 -0.96 1.51
C ARG A 128 17.20 -1.78 2.15
N VAL A 129 16.11 -1.98 1.41
CA VAL A 129 14.99 -2.84 1.80
C VAL A 129 15.40 -4.29 1.54
N ALA A 130 15.72 -5.02 2.61
CA ALA A 130 15.88 -6.46 2.54
C ALA A 130 14.52 -7.10 2.23
N THR A 131 14.26 -7.42 0.97
CA THR A 131 13.05 -8.16 0.58
C THR A 131 13.34 -9.65 0.68
N VAL A 132 12.86 -10.31 1.74
CA VAL A 132 12.93 -11.77 1.87
C VAL A 132 11.69 -12.40 1.22
N LEU A 133 11.87 -12.94 0.00
CA LEU A 133 10.85 -13.72 -0.70
C LEU A 133 10.75 -15.13 -0.09
N LEU A 134 9.71 -15.41 0.69
CA LEU A 134 9.39 -16.78 1.08
C LEU A 134 8.48 -17.44 0.04
N LYS A 135 9.07 -18.36 -0.73
CA LYS A 135 8.34 -19.29 -1.61
C LYS A 135 7.77 -20.41 -0.74
N ARG A 136 6.44 -20.48 -0.58
CA ARG A 136 5.79 -21.62 0.07
C ARG A 136 5.96 -22.86 -0.82
N SER A 137 6.70 -23.87 -0.36
CA SER A 137 6.65 -25.21 -0.97
C SER A 137 5.30 -25.83 -0.63
N ALA A 138 4.65 -26.39 -1.65
CA ALA A 138 3.41 -27.16 -1.53
C ALA A 138 3.57 -28.33 -0.54
#